data_AF-A0A6B0T7J4-F1
#
_entry.id   AF-A0A6B0T7J4-F1
#
_cell.length_a   1.000
_cell.length_b   1.000
_cell.length_c   1.000
_cell.angle_alpha   90.00
_cell.angle_beta   90.00
_cell.angle_gamma   90.00
#
_symmetry.space_group_name_H-M   'P 1'
#
loop_
_entity.id
_entity.type
_entity.pdbx_description
1 polymer ?
#
loop_
_entity_poly.entity_id
_entity_poly.type
_entity_poly.pdbx_seq_one_letter_code
_entity_poly.pdbx_strand_id
1 'polypeptide(L)' 'MKATDYELEDERSPELCVDCDVTAHTSCPDRVVFTEQGNTDGWISTDYTVELPR' A
#
# COMPACT_ATOMS: atom_id res chain seq x y z
N MET A 1 27.62 -23.08 -23.01
CA MET A 1 27.09 -21.92 -22.25
C MET A 1 25.61 -21.80 -22.62
N LYS A 2 24.71 -22.18 -21.72
CA LYS A 2 23.27 -21.92 -21.90
C LYS A 2 23.00 -20.70 -21.03
N ALA A 3 22.70 -19.58 -21.68
CA ALA A 3 22.18 -18.41 -21.00
C ALA A 3 20.91 -18.86 -20.27
N THR A 4 20.89 -18.68 -18.96
CA THR A 4 19.66 -18.78 -18.19
C THR A 4 18.79 -17.62 -18.63
N ASP A 5 17.61 -17.91 -19.17
CA ASP A 5 16.54 -16.95 -19.34
C ASP A 5 16.24 -16.38 -17.94
N TYR A 6 16.77 -15.18 -17.68
CA TYR A 6 16.26 -14.32 -16.63
C TYR A 6 14.95 -13.76 -17.16
N GLU A 7 13.88 -14.52 -17.01
CA GLU A 7 12.52 -13.98 -17.06
C GLU A 7 12.42 -12.99 -15.92
N LEU A 8 12.71 -11.72 -16.23
CA LEU A 8 12.19 -10.60 -15.47
C LEU A 8 10.69 -10.62 -15.72
N GLU A 9 9.97 -11.43 -14.94
CA GLU A 9 8.54 -11.27 -14.75
C GLU A 9 8.38 -9.83 -14.22
N ASP A 10 8.01 -8.91 -15.12
CA ASP A 10 7.44 -7.62 -14.72
C ASP A 10 6.07 -7.97 -14.10
N GLU A 11 6.12 -8.42 -12.84
CA GLU A 11 5.02 -8.76 -11.92
C GLU A 11 4.13 -7.54 -11.62
N ARG A 12 3.96 -6.63 -12.58
CA ARG A 12 2.97 -5.56 -12.54
C ARG A 12 1.82 -5.97 -13.44
N SER A 13 1.16 -7.06 -13.05
CA SER A 13 -0.14 -7.41 -13.62
C SER A 13 -1.09 -6.21 -13.46
N PRO A 14 -1.79 -5.78 -14.52
CA PRO A 14 -2.75 -4.67 -14.46
C PRO A 14 -4.08 -5.10 -13.82
N GLU A 15 -4.14 -6.26 -13.15
CA GLU A 15 -5.24 -6.67 -12.26
C GLU A 15 -5.27 -5.86 -10.95
N LEU A 16 -5.06 -4.56 -11.11
CA LEU A 16 -4.99 -3.51 -10.11
C LEU A 16 -6.20 -3.58 -9.17
N CYS A 17 -5.93 -4.03 -7.94
CA CYS A 17 -6.60 -3.68 -6.69
C CYS A 17 -8.03 -3.14 -6.84
N VAL A 18 -9.00 -4.04 -7.06
CA VAL A 18 -10.41 -3.66 -7.25
C VAL A 18 -11.08 -3.15 -5.97
N ASP A 19 -10.46 -3.36 -4.82
CA ASP A 19 -10.88 -2.85 -3.51
C ASP A 19 -9.63 -2.43 -2.72
N CYS A 20 -8.99 -1.34 -3.13
CA CYS A 20 -7.90 -0.70 -2.38
C CYS A 20 -8.46 0.06 -1.17
N ASP A 21 -9.22 -0.65 -0.34
CA ASP A 21 -9.84 -0.13 0.86
C ASP A 21 -8.75 0.24 1.87
N VAL A 22 -8.68 1.51 2.24
CA VAL A 22 -7.72 2.01 3.23
C VAL A 22 -8.35 1.92 4.62
N THR A 23 -7.65 1.28 5.55
CA THR A 23 -8.04 1.21 6.96
C THR A 23 -7.19 2.18 7.79
N ALA A 24 -7.80 2.84 8.77
CA ALA A 24 -7.12 3.71 9.73
C ALA A 24 -7.02 3.03 11.11
N HIS A 25 -5.81 2.94 11.65
CA HIS A 25 -5.54 2.34 12.96
C HIS A 25 -5.01 3.39 13.93
N THR A 26 -5.62 3.48 15.11
CA THR A 26 -5.22 4.40 16.18
C THR A 26 -4.81 3.61 17.41
N SER A 27 -3.51 3.50 17.68
CA SER A 27 -2.98 2.85 18.89
C SER A 27 -2.61 3.84 20.00
N CYS A 28 -2.53 5.12 19.67
CA CYS A 28 -2.29 6.23 20.59
C CYS A 28 -3.16 7.43 20.16
N PRO A 29 -3.63 8.28 21.10
CA PRO A 29 -4.58 9.36 20.79
C PRO A 29 -4.18 10.31 19.65
N ASP A 30 -2.87 10.48 19.42
CA ASP A 30 -2.33 11.44 18.45
C ASP A 30 -1.62 10.77 17.26
N ARG A 31 -1.81 9.46 17.07
CA ARG A 31 -1.16 8.70 15.99
C ARG A 31 -2.15 7.82 15.25
N VAL A 32 -2.23 8.05 13.95
CA VAL A 32 -3.01 7.23 13.01
C VAL A 32 -2.04 6.64 11.99
N VAL A 33 -2.17 5.34 11.74
CA VAL A 33 -1.47 4.63 10.66
C VAL A 33 -2.51 4.17 9.65
N PHE A 34 -2.21 4.35 8.37
CA PHE A 34 -3.04 3.87 7.27
C PHE A 34 -2.42 2.59 6.69
N THR A 35 -3.28 1.60 6.42
CA THR A 35 -2.89 0.34 5.80
C THR A 35 -3.91 -0.02 4.72
N GLU A 36 -3.51 -0.83 3.75
CA GLU A 36 -4.45 -1.44 2.83
C GLU A 36 -5.20 -2.58 3.55
N GLN A 37 -6.46 -2.79 3.18
CA GLN A 37 -7.29 -3.85 3.74
C GLN A 37 -6.66 -5.22 3.45
N GLY A 38 -6.42 -6.00 4.51
CA GLY A 38 -5.78 -7.31 4.41
C GLY A 38 -4.24 -7.27 4.36
N ASN A 39 -3.63 -6.07 4.39
CA ASN A 39 -2.18 -5.90 4.43
C ASN A 39 -1.77 -5.06 5.66
N THR A 40 -1.73 -5.70 6.83
CA THR A 40 -1.38 -5.05 8.10
C THR A 40 0.12 -4.81 8.28
N ASP A 41 0.94 -5.47 7.46
CA ASP A 41 2.40 -5.37 7.52
C ASP A 41 2.95 -4.20 6.68
N GLY A 42 2.17 -3.71 5.71
CA GLY A 42 2.48 -2.55 4.88
C GLY A 42 1.85 -1.26 5.40
N TRP A 43 2.68 -0.28 5.79
CA TRP A 43 2.21 1.04 6.22
C TRP A 43 2.25 2.03 5.05
N ILE A 44 1.17 2.80 4.92
CA ILE A 44 1.10 3.90 3.96
C ILE A 44 1.67 5.15 4.62
N SER A 45 2.79 5.64 4.09
CA SER A 45 3.39 6.91 4.50
C SER A 45 3.13 7.96 3.42
N THR A 46 2.68 9.15 3.81
CA THR A 46 2.52 10.30 2.93
C THR A 46 3.00 11.57 3.62
N ASP A 47 3.64 12.44 2.86
CA ASP A 47 4.04 13.80 3.26
C ASP A 47 2.95 14.84 2.95
N TYR A 48 1.84 14.42 2.33
CA TYR A 48 0.74 15.29 1.92
C TYR A 48 -0.45 15.17 2.87
N THR A 49 -0.75 16.26 3.57
CA THR A 49 -1.90 16.36 4.49
C THR A 49 -2.94 17.32 3.93
N VAL A 50 -4.21 16.93 3.95
CA VAL A 50 -5.35 17.79 3.57
C VAL A 50 -6.09 18.27 4.81
N GLU A 51 -6.56 19.52 4.78
CA GLU A 51 -7.45 20.04 5.83
C GLU A 51 -8.88 19.54 5.59
N LEU A 52 -9.51 19.00 6.64
CA LEU A 52 -10.91 18.60 6.57
C LEU A 52 -11.80 19.83 6.82
N PRO A 53 -12.73 20.15 5.90
CA PRO A 53 -13.76 21.15 6.18
C PRO A 53 -14.65 20.66 7.34
N ARG A 54 -15.07 21.62 8.18
CA ARG A 54 -15.99 21.36 9.30
C ARG A 54 -17.43 21.27 8.86
#